data_AF-A0A1C6SP40-F1
#
_entry.id   AF-A0A1C6SP40-F1
#
_cell.length_a   1.000
_cell.length_b   1.000
_cell.length_c   1.000
_cell.angle_alpha   90.00
_cell.angle_beta   90.00
_cell.angle_gamma   90.00
#
_symmetry.space_group_name_H-M   'P 1'
#
loop_
_entity.id
_entity.type
_entity.pdbx_description
1 polymer ?
#
loop_
_entity_poly.entity_id
_entity_poly.type
_entity_poly.pdbx_seq_one_letter_code
_entity_poly.pdbx_strand_id
1 'polypeptide(L)'
;MASEKFNPNRLSFDEGLERIRRATEEAGIRLEGRIFTSRDEGADSLRKALAVSNVPDGFRKYQLPVYLSERSQMFISFAEPDIHTPEHSHDEGDGIRFIAGGSIIYEGKELTAGDWMFIPRGQSYSFDVGPNGALMCYCYCCCCA
;
A
#
# COMPACT_ATOMS: atom_id res chain seq x y z
N MET A 1 17.26 -1.83 25.49
CA MET A 1 16.83 -0.75 24.57
C MET A 1 15.52 -1.20 23.98
N ALA A 2 14.43 -0.47 24.19
CA ALA A 2 13.14 -0.85 23.62
C ALA A 2 13.25 -0.73 22.10
N SER A 3 12.98 -1.84 21.39
CA SER A 3 12.84 -1.83 19.93
C SER A 3 11.82 -0.75 19.57
N GLU A 4 12.22 0.29 18.86
CA GLU A 4 11.26 1.23 18.29
C GLU A 4 10.30 0.40 17.42
N LYS A 5 9.01 0.41 17.77
CA LYS A 5 7.99 -0.27 16.97
C LYS A 5 7.95 0.41 15.60
N PHE A 6 8.05 -0.40 14.54
CA PHE A 6 7.96 0.08 13.17
C PHE A 6 6.62 0.80 12.95
N ASN A 7 6.68 2.11 12.63
CA ASN A 7 5.49 2.89 12.25
C ASN A 7 5.41 3.03 10.72
N PRO A 8 4.42 2.39 10.07
CA PRO A 8 4.22 2.49 8.64
C PRO A 8 3.59 3.83 8.19
N ASN A 9 3.04 4.64 9.10
CA ASN A 9 2.29 5.86 8.80
C ASN A 9 3.13 7.10 9.10
N ARG A 10 3.77 7.65 8.07
CA ARG A 10 4.58 8.89 8.20
C ARG A 10 3.88 10.14 7.69
N LEU A 11 2.75 9.98 7.00
CA LEU A 11 1.93 11.08 6.49
C LEU A 11 0.51 10.96 7.04
N SER A 12 -0.13 12.09 7.29
CA SER A 12 -1.56 12.16 7.47
C SER A 12 -2.29 11.76 6.17
N PHE A 13 -3.58 11.47 6.29
CA PHE A 13 -4.40 11.17 5.12
C PHE A 13 -4.40 12.35 4.12
N ASP A 14 -4.51 13.59 4.59
CA ASP A 14 -4.49 14.78 3.74
C ASP A 14 -3.16 15.00 3.02
N GLU A 15 -2.04 14.80 3.71
CA GLU A 15 -0.72 14.85 3.10
C GLU A 15 -0.54 13.77 2.02
N GLY A 16 -1.14 12.60 2.22
CA GLY A 16 -1.19 11.53 1.22
C GLY A 16 -1.96 11.91 -0.06
N LEU A 17 -3.09 12.62 0.07
CA LEU A 17 -3.83 13.14 -1.10
C LEU A 17 -3.06 14.25 -1.81
N GLU A 18 -2.48 15.19 -1.04
CA GLU A 18 -1.67 16.28 -1.58
C GLU A 18 -0.43 15.75 -2.31
N ARG A 19 0.15 14.65 -1.82
CA ARG A 19 1.24 13.94 -2.50
C ARG A 19 0.83 13.46 -3.89
N ILE A 20 -0.37 12.87 -4.05
CA ILE A 20 -0.89 12.46 -5.36
C ILE A 20 -1.05 13.69 -6.25
N ARG A 21 -1.75 14.71 -5.76
CA ARG A 21 -2.04 15.95 -6.52
C ARG A 21 -0.75 16.58 -7.06
N ARG A 22 0.24 16.77 -6.20
CA ARG A 22 1.53 17.36 -6.58
C ARG A 22 2.25 16.50 -7.63
N ALA A 23 2.32 15.18 -7.44
CA ALA A 23 2.99 14.30 -8.38
C ALA A 23 2.33 14.33 -9.77
N THR A 24 0.99 14.37 -9.83
CA THR A 24 0.26 14.46 -11.10
C THR A 24 0.41 15.81 -11.79
N GLU A 25 0.43 16.91 -11.02
CA GLU A 25 0.65 18.26 -11.54
C GLU A 25 2.07 18.44 -12.10
N GLU A 26 3.09 18.01 -11.36
CA GLU A 26 4.49 18.04 -11.79
C GLU A 26 4.72 17.21 -13.06
N ALA A 27 4.00 16.09 -13.21
CA ALA A 27 4.06 15.25 -14.40
C ALA A 27 3.19 15.79 -15.56
N GLY A 28 2.42 16.86 -15.38
CA GLY A 28 1.50 17.39 -16.39
C GLY A 28 0.34 16.45 -16.73
N ILE A 29 -0.01 15.53 -15.83
CA ILE A 29 -1.04 14.51 -16.05
C ILE A 29 -2.37 14.99 -15.50
N ARG A 30 -3.38 15.06 -16.38
CA ARG A 30 -4.78 15.33 -16.01
C ARG A 30 -5.55 14.02 -15.97
N LEU A 31 -6.18 13.72 -14.84
CA LEU A 31 -6.94 12.48 -14.64
C LEU A 31 -8.41 12.66 -15.01
N GLU A 32 -8.93 13.89 -14.91
CA GLU A 32 -10.34 14.19 -15.13
C GLU A 32 -10.75 13.95 -16.58
N GLY A 33 -11.87 13.26 -16.78
CA GLY A 33 -12.49 13.10 -18.09
C GLY A 33 -11.79 12.11 -19.03
N ARG A 34 -10.82 11.31 -18.54
CA ARG A 34 -10.17 10.26 -19.35
C ARG A 34 -9.94 8.97 -18.57
N ILE A 35 -9.79 7.88 -19.32
CA ILE A 35 -9.20 6.65 -18.79
C ILE A 35 -7.68 6.87 -18.73
N PHE A 36 -7.09 6.55 -17.59
CA PHE A 36 -5.65 6.55 -17.38
C PHE A 36 -5.20 5.17 -16.92
N THR A 37 -4.14 4.63 -17.51
CA THR A 37 -3.64 3.29 -17.21
C THR A 37 -2.18 3.30 -16.75
N SER A 38 -1.74 2.24 -16.08
CA SER A 38 -0.33 2.04 -15.72
C SER A 38 0.61 1.84 -16.91
N ARG A 39 0.08 1.86 -18.14
CA ARG A 39 0.82 1.76 -19.40
C ARG A 39 0.85 3.08 -20.18
N ASP A 40 0.13 4.10 -19.71
CA ASP A 40 0.14 5.41 -20.34
C ASP A 40 1.48 6.12 -20.10
N GLU A 41 1.80 7.08 -20.98
CA GLU A 41 2.97 7.94 -20.82
C GLU A 41 2.96 8.66 -19.46
N GLY A 42 4.11 8.71 -18.79
CA GLY A 42 4.28 9.31 -17.47
C GLY A 42 3.82 8.44 -16.29
N ALA A 43 3.10 7.34 -16.50
CA ALA A 43 2.66 6.45 -15.42
C ALA A 43 3.83 5.83 -14.63
N ASP A 44 4.94 5.47 -15.31
CA ASP A 44 6.13 4.94 -14.63
C ASP A 44 6.82 6.01 -13.76
N SER A 45 6.86 7.26 -14.22
CA SER A 45 7.40 8.38 -13.46
C SER A 45 6.57 8.63 -12.20
N LEU A 46 5.24 8.61 -12.33
CA LEU A 46 4.34 8.71 -11.18
C LEU A 46 4.53 7.56 -10.19
N ARG A 47 4.66 6.32 -10.67
CA ARG A 47 4.94 5.16 -9.83
C ARG A 47 6.21 5.34 -9.00
N LYS A 48 7.26 5.92 -9.58
CA LYS A 48 8.52 6.23 -8.89
C LYS A 48 8.36 7.37 -7.88
N ALA A 49 7.69 8.46 -8.25
CA ALA A 49 7.44 9.59 -7.35
C ALA A 49 6.56 9.20 -6.13
N LEU A 50 5.67 8.23 -6.33
CA LEU A 50 4.74 7.72 -5.33
C LEU A 50 5.23 6.45 -4.63
N ALA A 51 6.50 6.07 -4.79
CA ALA A 51 7.10 4.96 -4.07
C ALA A 51 7.13 5.22 -2.55
N VAL A 52 6.76 4.22 -1.75
CA VAL A 52 6.75 4.27 -0.29
C VAL A 52 8.07 3.69 0.21
N SER A 53 8.83 4.50 0.93
CA SER A 53 10.21 4.16 1.32
C SER A 53 10.31 3.43 2.66
N ASN A 54 9.31 3.59 3.53
CA ASN A 54 9.31 3.02 4.88
C ASN A 54 8.73 1.60 4.92
N VAL A 55 9.10 0.74 3.98
CA VAL A 55 8.66 -0.65 3.96
C VAL A 55 9.73 -1.59 4.52
N PRO A 56 9.35 -2.75 5.09
CA PRO A 56 10.32 -3.76 5.48
C PRO A 56 11.14 -4.27 4.27
N ASP A 57 12.32 -4.83 4.54
CA ASP A 57 13.12 -5.48 3.50
C ASP A 57 12.31 -6.58 2.78
N GLY A 58 12.53 -6.73 1.46
CA GLY A 58 11.76 -7.63 0.61
C GLY A 58 10.39 -7.09 0.18
N PHE A 59 9.99 -5.89 0.64
CA PHE A 59 8.78 -5.22 0.18
C PHE A 59 9.07 -4.08 -0.79
N ARG A 60 8.16 -3.90 -1.75
CA ARG A 60 8.08 -2.70 -2.60
C ARG A 60 6.65 -2.22 -2.61
N LYS A 61 6.43 -0.97 -2.21
CA LYS A 61 5.08 -0.37 -2.17
C LYS A 61 5.08 0.97 -2.89
N TYR A 62 3.97 1.27 -3.54
CA TYR A 62 3.72 2.62 -4.05
C TYR A 62 2.24 2.96 -3.90
N GLN A 63 1.97 4.26 -3.74
CA GLN A 63 0.64 4.82 -3.78
C GLN A 63 0.19 4.93 -5.24
N LEU A 64 -1.07 4.62 -5.53
CA LEU A 64 -1.62 4.83 -6.86
C LEU A 64 -1.78 6.33 -7.15
N PRO A 65 -1.52 6.78 -8.38
CA PRO A 65 -1.61 8.20 -8.74
C PRO A 65 -3.05 8.65 -9.02
N VAL A 66 -4.03 8.05 -8.34
CA VAL A 66 -5.45 8.35 -8.55
C VAL A 66 -6.17 8.35 -7.21
N TYR A 67 -7.23 9.15 -7.13
CA TYR A 67 -8.21 9.12 -6.07
C TYR A 67 -9.62 9.11 -6.68
N LEU A 68 -10.60 8.58 -5.95
CA LEU A 68 -11.99 8.55 -6.35
C LEU A 68 -12.65 9.91 -6.05
N SER A 69 -13.91 10.08 -6.45
CA SER A 69 -14.67 11.31 -6.16
C SER A 69 -14.76 11.59 -4.66
N GLU A 70 -14.83 10.54 -3.85
CA GLU A 70 -14.66 10.60 -2.41
C GLU A 70 -13.19 10.38 -2.03
N ARG A 71 -12.77 10.98 -0.92
CA ARG A 71 -11.42 10.89 -0.38
C ARG A 71 -10.97 9.43 -0.27
N SER A 72 -10.00 9.02 -1.09
CA SER A 72 -9.50 7.64 -1.14
C SER A 72 -8.00 7.60 -1.39
N GLN A 73 -7.30 6.67 -0.75
CA GLN A 73 -5.90 6.36 -1.07
C GLN A 73 -5.75 4.87 -1.29
N MET A 74 -5.17 4.53 -2.44
CA MET A 74 -4.95 3.15 -2.83
C MET A 74 -3.46 2.88 -2.98
N PHE A 75 -3.03 1.67 -2.64
CA PHE A 75 -1.64 1.27 -2.73
C PHE A 75 -1.54 -0.10 -3.40
N ILE A 76 -0.39 -0.34 -4.04
CA ILE A 76 0.03 -1.67 -4.46
C ILE A 76 1.33 -1.99 -3.73
N SER A 77 1.42 -3.19 -3.17
CA SER A 77 2.65 -3.74 -2.59
C SER A 77 2.99 -5.08 -3.20
N PHE A 78 4.29 -5.31 -3.34
CA PHE A 78 4.90 -6.55 -3.73
C PHE A 78 5.76 -7.02 -2.57
N ALA A 79 5.69 -8.31 -2.27
CA ALA A 79 6.49 -8.95 -1.23
C ALA A 79 7.26 -10.12 -1.84
N GLU A 80 8.54 -10.21 -1.51
CA GLU A 80 9.39 -11.35 -1.88
C GLU A 80 8.91 -12.64 -1.18
N PRO A 81 9.20 -13.82 -1.77
CA PRO A 81 8.88 -15.11 -1.15
C PRO A 81 9.47 -15.30 0.24
N ASP A 82 8.75 -16.03 1.09
CA ASP A 82 9.25 -16.55 2.37
C ASP A 82 9.75 -15.49 3.37
N ILE A 83 9.31 -14.23 3.20
CA ILE A 83 9.64 -13.15 4.14
C ILE A 83 8.59 -13.04 5.25
N HIS A 84 9.07 -12.76 6.46
CA HIS A 84 8.23 -12.48 7.61
C HIS A 84 7.99 -10.97 7.75
N THR A 85 6.74 -10.55 7.91
CA THR A 85 6.43 -9.16 8.25
C THR A 85 6.40 -9.00 9.77
N PRO A 86 7.29 -8.17 10.35
CA PRO A 86 7.28 -7.92 11.78
C PRO A 86 5.94 -7.41 12.28
N GLU A 87 5.68 -7.63 13.55
CA GLU A 87 4.47 -7.16 14.21
C GLU A 87 4.35 -5.62 14.13
N HIS A 88 3.22 -5.12 13.62
CA HIS A 88 2.93 -3.70 13.51
C HIS A 88 1.42 -3.43 13.53
N SER A 89 1.05 -2.14 13.71
CA SER A 89 -0.34 -1.67 13.69
C SER A 89 -0.49 -0.45 12.78
N HIS A 90 -1.75 -0.17 12.39
CA HIS A 90 -2.15 1.06 11.71
C HIS A 90 -3.03 1.85 12.67
N ASP A 91 -2.45 2.81 13.39
CA ASP A 91 -3.12 3.49 14.50
C ASP A 91 -3.97 4.69 14.05
N GLU A 92 -3.77 5.13 12.81
CA GLU A 92 -4.38 6.31 12.21
C GLU A 92 -5.69 5.99 11.46
N GLY A 93 -5.97 4.72 11.16
CA GLY A 93 -7.21 4.32 10.50
C GLY A 93 -7.31 2.84 10.17
N ASP A 94 -8.51 2.41 9.81
CA ASP A 94 -8.76 1.05 9.33
C ASP A 94 -8.09 0.82 7.96
N GLY A 95 -7.83 -0.45 7.65
CA GLY A 95 -7.31 -0.88 6.37
C GLY A 95 -8.02 -2.10 5.82
N ILE A 96 -8.06 -2.21 4.50
CA ILE A 96 -8.41 -3.45 3.80
C ILE A 96 -7.27 -3.83 2.87
N ARG A 97 -6.91 -5.12 2.90
CA ARG A 97 -5.91 -5.73 2.04
C ARG A 97 -6.57 -6.78 1.17
N PHE A 98 -6.35 -6.69 -0.14
CA PHE A 98 -6.73 -7.71 -1.11
C PHE A 98 -5.48 -8.42 -1.59
N ILE A 99 -5.52 -9.75 -1.65
CA ILE A 99 -4.46 -10.53 -2.29
C ILE A 99 -4.82 -10.62 -3.77
N ALA A 100 -3.95 -10.09 -4.62
CA ALA A 100 -4.14 -10.07 -6.07
C ALA A 100 -3.21 -11.07 -6.79
N GLY A 101 -2.22 -11.63 -6.10
CA GLY A 101 -1.34 -12.69 -6.60
C GLY A 101 -0.46 -13.26 -5.49
N GLY A 102 -0.01 -14.51 -5.63
CA GLY A 102 0.75 -15.19 -4.59
C GLY A 102 -0.09 -15.47 -3.33
N SER A 103 0.55 -15.48 -2.15
CA SER A 103 -0.17 -15.69 -0.89
C SER A 103 0.51 -15.06 0.33
N ILE A 104 -0.28 -14.86 1.39
CA ILE A 104 0.21 -14.57 2.75
C ILE A 104 -0.37 -15.58 3.73
N ILE A 105 0.32 -15.82 4.84
CA ILE A 105 -0.11 -16.70 5.92
C ILE A 105 -0.33 -15.85 7.17
N TYR A 106 -1.58 -15.70 7.58
CA TYR A 106 -1.99 -14.97 8.78
C TYR A 106 -2.62 -15.94 9.78
N GLU A 107 -2.03 -16.10 10.97
CA GLU A 107 -2.51 -17.03 12.01
C GLU A 107 -2.78 -18.45 11.47
N GLY A 108 -1.88 -18.95 10.62
CA GLY A 108 -2.00 -20.27 9.98
C GLY A 108 -3.05 -20.37 8.87
N LYS A 109 -3.73 -19.27 8.52
CA LYS A 109 -4.66 -19.19 7.39
C LYS A 109 -3.92 -18.63 6.19
N GLU A 110 -3.83 -19.43 5.13
CA GLU A 110 -3.31 -18.95 3.85
C GLU A 110 -4.39 -18.14 3.12
N LEU A 111 -4.06 -16.91 2.75
CA LEU A 111 -4.88 -16.04 1.93
C LEU A 111 -4.22 -15.91 0.56
N THR A 112 -4.96 -16.26 -0.48
CA THR A 112 -4.52 -16.35 -1.88
C THR A 112 -5.26 -15.35 -2.77
N ALA A 113 -4.96 -15.32 -4.06
CA ALA A 113 -5.59 -14.38 -4.98
C ALA A 113 -7.14 -14.41 -4.92
N GLY A 114 -7.74 -13.27 -4.62
CA GLY A 114 -9.19 -13.12 -4.41
C GLY A 114 -9.60 -13.01 -2.93
N ASP A 115 -8.73 -13.46 -2.00
CA ASP A 115 -8.96 -13.33 -0.58
C ASP A 115 -8.63 -11.91 -0.07
N TRP A 116 -9.17 -11.57 1.09
CA TRP A 116 -9.03 -10.26 1.69
C TRP A 116 -8.89 -10.34 3.20
N MET A 117 -8.29 -9.30 3.78
CA MET A 117 -8.12 -9.13 5.22
C MET A 117 -8.52 -7.70 5.59
N PHE A 118 -9.49 -7.56 6.48
CA PHE A 118 -9.82 -6.29 7.13
C PHE A 118 -8.95 -6.14 8.39
N ILE A 119 -8.32 -4.99 8.55
CA ILE A 119 -7.45 -4.67 9.68
C ILE A 119 -8.06 -3.47 10.39
N PRO A 120 -8.70 -3.67 11.55
CA PRO A 120 -9.20 -2.56 12.36
C PRO A 120 -8.05 -1.65 12.83
N ARG A 121 -8.35 -0.37 12.99
CA ARG A 121 -7.46 0.63 13.57
C ARG A 121 -6.87 0.13 14.89
N GLY A 122 -5.55 0.24 15.03
CA GLY A 122 -4.82 -0.13 16.24
C GLY A 122 -4.64 -1.63 16.46
N GLN A 123 -5.19 -2.49 15.59
CA GLN A 123 -4.98 -3.92 15.69
C GLN A 123 -3.57 -4.27 15.21
N SER A 124 -2.78 -4.83 16.13
CA SER A 124 -1.44 -5.35 15.85
C SER A 124 -1.55 -6.68 15.09
N TYR A 125 -0.69 -6.88 14.08
CA TYR A 125 -0.63 -8.12 13.31
C TYR A 125 0.76 -8.34 12.70
N SER A 126 1.02 -9.59 12.35
CA SER A 126 2.15 -10.05 11.53
C SER A 126 1.65 -11.12 10.56
N PHE A 127 2.40 -11.39 9.50
CA PHE A 127 2.10 -12.47 8.57
C PHE A 127 3.38 -12.90 7.84
N ASP A 128 3.38 -14.14 7.36
CA ASP A 128 4.43 -14.65 6.48
C ASP A 128 3.99 -14.55 5.02
N VAL A 129 4.94 -14.37 4.12
CA VAL A 129 4.68 -14.38 2.68
C VAL A 129 4.91 -15.78 2.14
N GLY A 130 3.99 -16.27 1.31
CA GLY A 130 4.10 -17.59 0.72
C GLY A 130 5.29 -17.74 -0.23
N PRO A 131 5.59 -18.97 -0.65
CA PRO A 131 6.79 -19.30 -1.44
C PRO A 131 6.80 -18.71 -2.86
N ASN A 132 5.69 -18.15 -3.33
CA ASN A 132 5.58 -17.48 -4.62
C ASN A 132 5.58 -15.94 -4.50
N GLY A 133 5.88 -15.40 -3.31
CA GLY A 133 5.72 -13.98 -3.00
C GLY A 133 4.25 -13.59 -2.84
N ALA A 134 4.00 -12.28 -2.76
CA ALA A 134 2.64 -11.73 -2.75
C ALA A 134 2.53 -10.41 -3.51
N LEU A 135 1.40 -10.25 -4.22
CA LEU A 135 0.92 -8.99 -4.77
C LEU A 135 -0.34 -8.59 -4.00
N MET A 136 -0.33 -7.40 -3.42
CA MET A 136 -1.38 -6.93 -2.54
C MET A 136 -1.83 -5.53 -2.92
N CYS A 137 -3.15 -5.34 -2.91
CA CYS A 137 -3.79 -4.04 -3.10
C CYS A 137 -4.38 -3.57 -1.78
N TYR A 138 -4.25 -2.29 -1.48
CA TYR A 138 -4.67 -1.72 -0.20
C TYR A 138 -5.57 -0.53 -0.41
N CYS A 139 -6.48 -0.34 0.53
CA CYS A 139 -7.08 0.95 0.83
C CYS A 139 -6.96 1.20 2.33
N TYR A 140 -6.54 2.40 2.70
CA TYR A 140 -6.41 2.81 4.10
C TYR A 140 -7.20 4.09 4.33
N CYS A 141 -7.77 4.22 5.53
CA CYS A 141 -8.23 5.50 6.06
C CYS A 141 -7.06 6.34 6.62
N CYS A 142 -5.81 5.87 6.45
CA CYS A 142 -4.55 6.55 6.76
C CYS A 142 -3.60 6.57 5.54
N CYS A 143 -2.42 7.20 5.67
CA CYS A 143 -1.40 7.21 4.62
C CYS A 143 -0.11 6.50 5.07
N CYS A 144 0.17 5.33 4.48
CA CYS A 144 1.46 4.68 4.61
C CYS A 144 2.42 5.25 3.55
N ALA A 145 3.40 6.06 3.94
CA ALA A 145 4.30 6.76 3.02
C ALA A 145 5.74 6.83 3.54
#